data_AF-G3AP99-F1
#
_entry.id   AF-G3AP99-F1
#
_cell.length_a   1.000
_cell.length_b   1.000
_cell.length_c   1.000
_cell.angle_alpha   90.00
_cell.angle_beta   90.00
_cell.angle_gamma   90.00
#
_symmetry.space_group_name_H-M   'P 1'
#
loop_
_entity.id
_entity.type
_entity.pdbx_description
1 polymer ?
#
loop_
_entity_poly.entity_id
_entity_poly.type
_entity_poly.pdbx_seq_one_letter_code
_entity_poly.pdbx_strand_id
1 'polypeptide(L)'
;MLQVPQTIKTFFDAVPVKNISNDHTKLDDINIYHFQGTSNSQAKFTLAVFNTTQEGDLIIPTDPISLGYTLILSHKSKFTLPKENGSSNCGIMAMSHLGSPNNVLPVLIEDDNLRNIKTLDSINHDLIENNFDSHEAKLVNSLVDSKFYDVWVQCILNEDLPYKVLSELFGLDETIEGNVVLRETQKYEFLTQVANWNSFKLRHPTLFEQWTRTNYLKNYYESQIGEFAKDLQLIIEYLNNNSDEQSTLIKHKVAGYMISIDKFLKSTKLGDVVVSQGEFLHQCYDLLV
;
A
#
# COMPACT_ATOMS: atom_id res chain seq x y z
N MET A 1 0.16 3.60 -46.84
CA MET A 1 -0.57 4.70 -46.20
C MET A 1 -0.51 5.91 -47.12
N LEU A 2 -1.65 6.56 -47.40
CA LEU A 2 -1.70 7.78 -48.22
C LEU A 2 -1.17 8.95 -47.38
N GLN A 3 -0.08 9.59 -47.84
CA GLN A 3 0.44 10.80 -47.20
C GLN A 3 -0.36 12.01 -47.66
N VAL A 4 -0.83 12.80 -46.70
CA VAL A 4 -1.55 14.05 -46.98
C VAL A 4 -0.58 15.06 -47.61
N PRO A 5 -0.95 15.69 -48.74
CA PRO A 5 -0.14 16.74 -49.36
C PRO A 5 0.18 17.87 -48.38
N GLN A 6 1.43 18.32 -48.40
CA GLN A 6 1.95 19.31 -47.45
C GLN A 6 1.09 20.57 -47.34
N THR A 7 0.54 21.05 -48.46
CA THR A 7 -0.32 22.24 -48.50
C THR A 7 -1.60 22.08 -47.69
N ILE A 8 -2.21 20.89 -47.74
CA ILE A 8 -3.41 20.57 -46.96
C ILE A 8 -3.03 20.51 -45.48
N LYS A 9 -1.90 19.90 -45.17
CA LYS A 9 -1.38 19.82 -43.79
C LYS A 9 -1.16 21.21 -43.20
N THR A 10 -0.48 22.12 -43.91
CA THR A 10 -0.21 23.49 -43.42
C THR A 10 -1.49 24.30 -43.18
N PHE A 11 -2.55 24.08 -43.96
CA PHE A 11 -3.84 24.74 -43.75
C PHE A 11 -4.50 24.31 -42.43
N PHE A 12 -4.44 23.02 -42.10
CA PHE A 12 -4.99 22.51 -40.85
C PHE A 12 -4.09 22.78 -39.64
N ASP A 13 -2.76 22.77 -39.81
CA ASP A 13 -1.79 23.10 -38.75
C ASP A 13 -1.83 24.59 -38.36
N ALA A 14 -2.44 25.46 -39.17
CA ALA A 14 -2.70 26.87 -38.86
C ALA A 14 -3.85 27.08 -37.86
N VAL A 15 -4.52 26.00 -37.43
CA VAL A 15 -5.53 25.99 -36.37
C VAL A 15 -4.93 25.23 -35.18
N PRO A 16 -4.71 25.86 -34.02
CA PRO A 16 -5.53 26.94 -33.45
C PRO A 16 -5.02 28.36 -33.77
N VAL A 17 -5.95 29.26 -34.07
CA VAL A 17 -5.69 30.68 -34.40
C VAL A 17 -5.16 31.48 -33.18
N LYS A 18 -5.43 31.01 -31.97
CA LYS A 18 -4.91 31.59 -30.72
C LYS A 18 -4.52 30.46 -29.77
N ASN A 19 -3.23 30.34 -29.52
CA ASN A 19 -2.73 29.51 -28.44
C ASN A 19 -2.86 30.31 -27.15
N ILE A 20 -3.76 29.87 -26.27
CA ILE A 20 -3.82 30.40 -24.91
C ILE A 20 -2.59 29.82 -24.19
N SER A 21 -1.84 30.67 -23.50
CA SER A 21 -0.82 30.18 -22.57
C SER A 21 -1.49 29.21 -21.61
N ASN A 22 -0.81 28.10 -21.29
CA ASN A 22 -1.26 27.29 -20.17
C ASN A 22 -1.11 28.15 -18.91
N ASP A 23 -2.19 28.83 -18.52
CA ASP A 23 -2.36 29.34 -17.18
C ASP A 23 -2.52 28.13 -16.28
N HIS A 24 -1.39 27.49 -15.98
CA HIS A 24 -1.32 26.55 -14.88
C HIS A 24 -1.51 27.39 -13.61
N THR A 25 -2.75 27.59 -13.18
CA THR A 25 -3.00 27.60 -11.74
C THR A 25 -2.40 26.29 -11.26
N LYS A 26 -1.21 26.38 -10.66
CA LYS A 26 -0.68 25.29 -9.87
C LYS A 26 -1.78 25.04 -8.85
N LEU A 27 -2.56 23.99 -9.06
CA LEU A 27 -3.21 23.35 -7.95
C LEU A 27 -2.05 23.04 -7.02
N ASP A 28 -2.08 23.62 -5.82
CA ASP A 28 -1.14 23.22 -4.79
C ASP A 28 -1.16 21.68 -4.74
N ASP A 29 -0.04 21.07 -4.35
CA ASP A 29 0.06 19.63 -4.12
C ASP A 29 -0.83 19.25 -2.91
N ILE A 30 -2.14 19.43 -3.07
CA ILE A 30 -3.17 19.26 -2.05
C ILE A 30 -3.11 17.77 -1.69
N ASN A 31 -2.71 17.50 -0.44
CA ASN A 31 -2.62 16.17 0.18
C ASN A 31 -1.39 15.33 -0.20
N ILE A 32 -0.29 15.91 -0.69
CA ILE A 32 1.00 15.22 -0.73
C ILE A 32 1.80 15.54 0.54
N TYR A 33 2.12 14.51 1.32
CA TYR A 33 3.03 14.62 2.46
C TYR A 33 4.43 14.24 2.01
N HIS A 34 5.32 15.23 1.96
CA HIS A 34 6.66 15.05 1.43
C HIS A 34 7.59 14.39 2.44
N PHE A 35 8.46 13.49 1.98
CA PHE A 35 9.58 12.97 2.76
C PHE A 35 10.52 14.11 3.17
N GLN A 36 11.33 13.88 4.20
CA GLN A 36 12.32 14.83 4.67
C GLN A 36 13.74 14.43 4.22
N GLY A 37 14.47 15.38 3.64
CA GLY A 37 15.84 15.17 3.16
C GLY A 37 16.27 16.24 2.15
N THR A 38 17.57 16.30 1.84
CA THR A 38 18.10 17.30 0.89
C THR A 38 17.56 17.06 -0.52
N SER A 39 16.97 18.09 -1.10
CA SER A 39 16.37 18.15 -2.45
C SER A 39 17.36 17.93 -3.61
N ASN A 40 18.60 17.52 -3.32
CA ASN A 40 19.64 17.22 -4.32
C ASN A 40 19.44 15.87 -5.01
N SER A 41 18.46 15.07 -4.57
CA SER A 41 18.06 13.85 -5.26
C SER A 41 17.32 14.20 -6.56
N GLN A 42 17.76 13.62 -7.67
CA GLN A 42 17.02 13.65 -8.94
C GLN A 42 15.73 12.83 -8.88
N ALA A 43 15.58 11.95 -7.89
CA ALA A 43 14.38 11.13 -7.76
C ALA A 43 13.17 12.01 -7.44
N LYS A 44 12.11 11.84 -8.22
CA LYS A 44 10.81 12.47 -8.01
C LYS A 44 9.74 11.39 -8.10
N PHE A 45 9.18 11.03 -6.94
CA PHE A 45 8.13 10.03 -6.88
C PHE A 45 7.07 10.36 -5.85
N THR A 46 5.84 9.94 -6.10
CA THR A 46 4.76 9.96 -5.12
C THR A 46 4.25 8.54 -4.94
N LEU A 47 4.32 8.02 -3.73
CA LEU A 47 3.67 6.76 -3.37
C LEU A 47 2.23 7.06 -3.00
N ALA A 48 1.30 6.60 -3.82
CA ALA A 48 -0.11 6.78 -3.54
C ALA A 48 -0.66 5.58 -2.77
N VAL A 49 -1.33 5.85 -1.66
CA VAL A 49 -1.68 4.91 -0.58
C VAL A 49 -3.16 5.03 -0.25
N PHE A 50 -3.73 4.06 0.49
CA PHE A 50 -5.16 4.09 0.81
C PHE A 50 -5.54 5.30 1.66
N ASN A 51 -4.87 5.45 2.80
CA ASN A 51 -5.06 6.58 3.70
C ASN A 51 -3.76 6.86 4.46
N THR A 52 -3.70 7.99 5.16
CA THR A 52 -2.57 8.40 6.00
C THR A 52 -3.04 8.77 7.39
N THR A 53 -2.19 8.52 8.39
CA THR A 53 -2.43 8.95 9.77
C THR A 53 -1.18 9.62 10.33
N GLN A 54 -1.37 10.44 11.37
CA GLN A 54 -0.28 11.07 12.10
C GLN A 54 0.18 10.16 13.24
N GLU A 55 1.49 9.89 13.30
CA GLU A 55 2.16 9.21 14.40
C GLU A 55 3.28 10.09 14.95
N GLY A 56 3.01 10.74 16.10
CA GLY A 56 3.88 11.81 16.58
C GLY A 56 3.94 12.96 15.58
N ASP A 57 5.13 13.27 15.09
CA ASP A 57 5.34 14.31 14.05
C ASP A 57 5.35 13.74 12.62
N LEU A 58 5.17 12.42 12.48
CA LEU A 58 5.29 11.70 11.21
C LEU A 58 3.92 11.46 10.59
N ILE A 59 3.88 11.45 9.26
CA ILE A 59 2.71 11.03 8.50
C ILE A 59 3.04 9.69 7.86
N ILE A 60 2.26 8.67 8.23
CA ILE A 60 2.47 7.28 7.79
C ILE A 60 1.22 6.72 7.11
N PRO A 61 1.36 5.82 6.13
CA PRO A 61 0.22 5.09 5.60
C PRO A 61 -0.43 4.21 6.66
N THR A 62 -1.74 4.00 6.51
CA THR A 62 -2.56 3.23 7.44
C THR A 62 -2.54 1.73 7.14
N ASP A 63 -2.41 1.33 5.87
CA ASP A 63 -2.37 -0.08 5.48
C ASP A 63 -0.94 -0.68 5.52
N PRO A 64 -0.80 -1.98 5.82
CA PRO A 64 0.48 -2.65 5.98
C PRO A 64 1.45 -2.51 4.81
N ILE A 65 0.93 -2.63 3.59
CA ILE A 65 1.74 -2.76 2.38
C ILE A 65 2.31 -1.40 2.02
N SER A 66 1.47 -0.36 2.02
CA SER A 66 1.89 1.02 1.79
C SER A 66 2.89 1.48 2.85
N LEU A 67 2.69 1.13 4.13
CA LEU A 67 3.63 1.48 5.19
C LEU A 67 4.98 0.79 4.97
N GLY A 68 4.97 -0.52 4.68
CA GLY A 68 6.19 -1.27 4.37
C GLY A 68 6.96 -0.66 3.20
N TYR A 69 6.26 -0.29 2.12
CA TYR A 69 6.88 0.39 0.97
C TYR A 69 7.39 1.79 1.27
N THR A 70 6.67 2.55 2.10
CA THR A 70 7.12 3.88 2.55
C THR A 70 8.43 3.77 3.31
N LEU A 71 8.54 2.80 4.21
CA LEU A 71 9.76 2.52 4.96
C LEU A 71 10.92 2.10 4.04
N ILE A 72 10.67 1.20 3.08
CA ILE A 72 11.67 0.80 2.09
C ILE A 72 12.17 2.00 1.27
N LEU A 73 11.25 2.83 0.77
CA LEU A 73 11.59 3.99 -0.04
C LEU A 73 12.39 5.02 0.77
N SER A 74 12.01 5.23 2.03
CA SER A 74 12.75 6.07 2.98
C SER A 74 14.18 5.56 3.15
N HIS A 75 14.33 4.25 3.44
CA HIS A 75 15.62 3.60 3.64
C HIS A 75 16.51 3.69 2.39
N LYS A 76 16.01 3.28 1.22
CA LYS A 76 16.77 3.25 -0.03
C LYS A 76 17.16 4.64 -0.53
N SER A 77 16.30 5.62 -0.32
CA SER A 77 16.54 7.00 -0.76
C SER A 77 17.26 7.85 0.29
N LYS A 78 17.56 7.27 1.47
CA LYS A 78 18.12 7.98 2.64
C LYS A 78 17.29 9.21 3.03
N PHE A 79 15.98 9.11 2.83
CA PHE A 79 15.04 10.08 3.33
C PHE A 79 14.59 9.68 4.72
N THR A 80 14.07 10.67 5.44
CA THR A 80 13.30 10.47 6.66
C THR A 80 11.82 10.55 6.31
N LEU A 81 10.99 9.88 7.12
CA LEU A 81 9.56 9.74 6.86
C LEU A 81 8.85 11.11 6.71
N PRO A 82 7.73 11.15 5.99
CA PRO A 82 7.00 12.38 5.75
C PRO A 82 6.53 13.07 7.03
N LYS A 83 6.48 14.41 6.99
CA LYS A 83 5.88 15.27 8.02
C LYS A 83 5.01 16.32 7.33
N GLU A 84 4.12 16.99 8.07
CA GLU A 84 3.24 18.03 7.52
C GLU A 84 3.98 19.12 6.73
N ASN A 85 5.20 19.48 7.16
CA ASN A 85 6.03 20.51 6.52
C ASN A 85 7.25 19.91 5.78
N GLY A 86 7.10 18.72 5.19
CA GLY A 86 8.14 18.10 4.36
C GLY A 86 8.49 18.95 3.13
N SER A 87 9.73 18.85 2.65
CA SER A 87 10.25 19.72 1.57
C SER A 87 10.99 18.97 0.46
N SER A 88 10.89 17.63 0.40
CA SER A 88 11.50 16.86 -0.69
C SER A 88 10.59 16.78 -1.91
N ASN A 89 11.17 16.40 -3.06
CA ASN A 89 10.40 16.14 -4.29
C ASN A 89 9.70 14.77 -4.27
N CYS A 90 9.81 14.03 -3.16
CA CYS A 90 9.19 12.73 -2.99
C CYS A 90 8.13 12.82 -1.91
N GLY A 91 7.05 12.06 -2.04
CA GLY A 91 5.99 12.10 -1.03
C GLY A 91 5.09 10.87 -1.01
N ILE A 92 4.17 10.89 -0.05
CA ILE A 92 3.04 9.98 0.01
C ILE A 92 1.75 10.76 -0.18
N MET A 93 0.75 10.14 -0.80
CA MET A 93 -0.55 10.76 -1.06
C MET A 93 -1.67 9.77 -0.82
N ALA A 94 -2.66 10.14 -0.01
CA ALA A 94 -3.86 9.34 0.13
C ALA A 94 -4.70 9.41 -1.15
N MET A 95 -5.16 8.27 -1.66
CA MET A 95 -6.02 8.19 -2.83
C MET A 95 -7.01 7.04 -2.73
N SER A 96 -8.13 7.16 -3.46
CA SER A 96 -9.03 6.03 -3.65
C SER A 96 -8.36 4.93 -4.47
N HIS A 97 -8.54 3.68 -4.07
CA HIS A 97 -8.08 2.52 -4.84
C HIS A 97 -8.64 2.48 -6.27
N LEU A 98 -9.78 3.12 -6.52
CA LEU A 98 -10.36 3.27 -7.86
C LEU A 98 -9.50 4.13 -8.81
N GLY A 99 -8.56 4.91 -8.28
CA GLY A 99 -7.59 5.63 -9.09
C GLY A 99 -6.37 4.79 -9.50
N SER A 100 -6.27 3.54 -9.00
CA SER A 100 -5.21 2.60 -9.39
C SER A 100 -5.64 1.82 -10.65
N PRO A 101 -4.72 1.54 -11.61
CA PRO A 101 -5.02 0.77 -12.82
C PRO A 101 -5.63 -0.63 -12.56
N ASN A 102 -5.32 -1.24 -11.41
CA ASN A 102 -5.78 -2.57 -11.04
C ASN A 102 -6.66 -2.58 -9.76
N ASN A 103 -7.18 -1.42 -9.34
CA ASN A 103 -7.98 -1.25 -8.11
C ASN A 103 -7.27 -1.67 -6.81
N VAL A 104 -5.93 -1.68 -6.81
CA VAL A 104 -5.10 -2.03 -5.65
C VAL A 104 -4.07 -0.94 -5.40
N LEU A 105 -3.86 -0.61 -4.13
CA LEU A 105 -2.81 0.29 -3.66
C LEU A 105 -1.78 -0.51 -2.83
N PRO A 106 -0.54 -0.03 -2.69
CA PRO A 106 -0.01 1.22 -3.22
C PRO A 106 0.28 1.22 -4.73
N VAL A 107 0.38 2.43 -5.31
CA VAL A 107 0.97 2.66 -6.64
C VAL A 107 2.07 3.71 -6.55
N LEU A 108 3.12 3.56 -7.34
CA LEU A 108 4.24 4.50 -7.38
C LEU A 108 4.12 5.36 -8.64
N ILE A 109 4.03 6.67 -8.45
CA ILE A 109 3.96 7.66 -9.52
C ILE A 109 5.35 8.28 -9.64
N GLU A 110 6.07 7.98 -10.72
CA GLU A 110 7.38 8.56 -11.01
C GLU A 110 7.19 9.72 -11.99
N ASP A 111 7.59 10.92 -11.59
CA ASP A 111 7.39 12.16 -12.34
C ASP A 111 8.72 12.61 -12.99
N ASP A 112 9.27 11.77 -13.86
CA ASP A 112 10.37 12.12 -14.76
C ASP A 112 9.85 12.90 -16.00
N ASN A 113 10.61 12.95 -17.10
CA ASN A 113 10.20 13.57 -18.37
C ASN A 113 8.86 13.03 -18.91
N LEU A 114 8.46 11.81 -18.52
CA LEU A 114 7.16 11.20 -18.74
C LEU A 114 6.67 10.61 -17.43
N ARG A 115 5.43 10.94 -17.04
CA ARG A 115 4.79 10.37 -15.84
C ARG A 115 4.58 8.86 -16.03
N ASN A 116 5.18 8.06 -15.15
CA ASN A 116 5.05 6.62 -15.11
C ASN A 116 4.27 6.18 -13.86
N ILE A 117 3.34 5.23 -14.01
CA ILE A 117 2.54 4.69 -12.90
C ILE A 117 2.84 3.21 -12.76
N LYS A 118 3.53 2.84 -11.68
CA LYS A 118 3.85 1.44 -11.36
C LYS A 118 2.83 0.89 -10.37
N THR A 119 2.19 -0.21 -10.75
CA THR A 119 1.28 -0.96 -9.87
C THR A 119 2.06 -1.70 -8.79
N LEU A 120 1.36 -2.17 -7.74
CA LEU A 120 1.96 -3.01 -6.70
C LEU A 120 2.76 -4.20 -7.27
N ASP A 121 2.25 -4.87 -8.31
CA ASP A 121 2.94 -5.99 -8.97
C ASP A 121 4.27 -5.54 -9.60
N SER A 122 4.28 -4.38 -10.26
CA SER A 122 5.50 -3.82 -10.85
C SER A 122 6.49 -3.38 -9.77
N ILE A 123 6.02 -2.77 -8.68
CA ILE A 123 6.85 -2.39 -7.55
C ILE A 123 7.49 -3.63 -6.91
N ASN A 124 6.71 -4.68 -6.67
CA ASN A 124 7.19 -5.96 -6.14
C ASN A 124 8.26 -6.57 -7.05
N HIS A 125 8.01 -6.59 -8.37
CA HIS A 125 8.94 -7.14 -9.35
C HIS A 125 10.27 -6.38 -9.35
N ASP A 126 10.23 -5.05 -9.48
CA ASP A 126 11.41 -4.19 -9.47
C ASP A 126 12.19 -4.35 -8.16
N LEU A 127 11.50 -4.44 -7.01
CA LEU A 127 12.14 -4.63 -5.72
C LEU A 127 12.91 -5.95 -5.66
N ILE A 128 12.29 -7.05 -6.09
CA ILE A 128 12.89 -8.39 -6.06
C ILE A 128 14.07 -8.47 -7.03
N GLU A 129 13.90 -8.01 -8.27
CA GLU A 129 14.94 -8.10 -9.31
C GLU A 129 16.20 -7.32 -8.93
N ASN A 130 16.03 -6.12 -8.36
CA ASN A 130 17.15 -5.21 -8.12
C ASN A 130 17.83 -5.39 -6.76
N ASN A 131 17.19 -6.08 -5.81
CA ASN A 131 17.68 -6.10 -4.42
C ASN A 131 17.82 -7.50 -3.83
N PHE A 132 17.27 -8.54 -4.46
CA PHE A 132 17.32 -9.88 -3.93
C PHE A 132 18.14 -10.81 -4.82
N ASP A 133 19.20 -11.39 -4.26
CA ASP A 133 20.07 -12.37 -4.91
C ASP A 133 19.95 -13.74 -4.26
N SER A 134 19.70 -13.79 -2.95
CA SER A 134 19.57 -15.03 -2.20
C SER A 134 18.23 -15.71 -2.46
N HIS A 135 18.26 -17.00 -2.80
CA HIS A 135 17.05 -17.81 -2.94
C HIS A 135 16.25 -17.89 -1.64
N GLU A 136 16.95 -17.93 -0.50
CA GLU A 136 16.32 -17.94 0.82
C GLU A 136 15.60 -16.62 1.09
N ALA A 137 16.27 -15.48 0.88
CA ALA A 137 15.65 -14.16 1.06
C ALA A 137 14.46 -13.95 0.11
N LYS A 138 14.56 -14.41 -1.15
CA LYS A 138 13.44 -14.39 -2.10
C LYS A 138 12.25 -15.20 -1.62
N LEU A 139 12.49 -16.39 -1.04
CA LEU A 139 11.44 -17.24 -0.50
C LEU A 139 10.75 -16.58 0.70
N VAL A 140 11.53 -16.03 1.64
CA VAL A 140 11.01 -15.31 2.80
C VAL A 140 10.21 -14.08 2.36
N ASN A 141 10.73 -13.28 1.42
CA ASN A 141 10.01 -12.14 0.87
C ASN A 141 8.69 -12.57 0.20
N SER A 142 8.71 -13.65 -0.58
CA SER A 142 7.51 -14.21 -1.23
C SER A 142 6.45 -14.65 -0.21
N LEU A 143 6.87 -15.22 0.92
CA LEU A 143 5.98 -15.59 2.02
C LEU A 143 5.26 -14.36 2.61
N VAL A 144 5.98 -13.24 2.77
CA VAL A 144 5.38 -11.97 3.20
C VAL A 144 4.42 -11.43 2.13
N ASP A 145 4.86 -11.33 0.87
CA ASP A 145 4.05 -10.74 -0.21
C ASP A 145 2.78 -11.53 -0.56
N SER A 146 2.75 -12.82 -0.23
CA SER A 146 1.60 -13.70 -0.48
C SER A 146 0.84 -14.07 0.79
N LYS A 147 1.46 -14.79 1.74
CA LYS A 147 0.75 -15.36 2.88
C LYS A 147 0.36 -14.30 3.90
N PHE A 148 1.24 -13.35 4.23
CA PHE A 148 0.90 -12.28 5.17
C PHE A 148 -0.17 -11.38 4.58
N TYR A 149 -0.06 -11.08 3.28
CA TYR A 149 -1.08 -10.37 2.52
C TYR A 149 -2.44 -11.08 2.59
N ASP A 150 -2.48 -12.38 2.31
CA ASP A 150 -3.71 -13.17 2.29
C ASP A 150 -4.35 -13.26 3.68
N VAL A 151 -3.55 -13.37 4.74
CA VAL A 151 -4.06 -13.40 6.13
C VAL A 151 -4.64 -12.03 6.53
N TRP A 152 -3.98 -10.94 6.15
CA TRP A 152 -4.49 -9.59 6.38
C TRP A 152 -5.80 -9.33 5.62
N VAL A 153 -5.88 -9.72 4.35
CA VAL A 153 -7.13 -9.66 3.57
C VAL A 153 -8.22 -10.50 4.22
N GLN A 154 -7.91 -11.70 4.69
CA GLN A 154 -8.89 -12.52 5.40
C GLN A 154 -9.36 -11.89 6.71
N CYS A 155 -8.47 -11.22 7.46
CA CYS A 155 -8.86 -10.47 8.64
C CYS A 155 -9.91 -9.40 8.30
N ILE A 156 -9.69 -8.62 7.23
CA ILE A 156 -10.64 -7.58 6.77
C ILE A 156 -11.98 -8.19 6.35
N LEU A 157 -11.95 -9.34 5.68
CA LEU A 157 -13.16 -9.98 5.14
C LEU A 157 -13.97 -10.77 6.19
N ASN A 158 -13.35 -11.25 7.28
CA ASN A 158 -13.97 -12.19 8.23
C ASN A 158 -14.23 -11.61 9.62
N GLU A 159 -13.42 -10.66 10.08
CA GLU A 159 -13.61 -10.05 11.39
C GLU A 159 -14.72 -8.99 11.29
N ASP A 160 -15.50 -8.83 12.36
CA ASP A 160 -16.54 -7.79 12.41
C ASP A 160 -15.91 -6.43 12.74
N LEU A 161 -15.29 -5.83 11.72
CA LEU A 161 -14.64 -4.53 11.86
C LEU A 161 -15.68 -3.40 11.91
N PRO A 162 -15.60 -2.50 12.91
CA PRO A 162 -16.39 -1.28 12.94
C PRO A 162 -16.14 -0.45 11.69
N TYR A 163 -17.17 0.22 11.18
CA TYR A 163 -17.05 1.07 10.00
C TYR A 163 -15.99 2.16 10.19
N LYS A 164 -15.92 2.75 11.39
CA LYS A 164 -14.89 3.73 11.75
C LYS A 164 -13.46 3.20 11.51
N VAL A 165 -13.17 1.96 11.91
CA VAL A 165 -11.86 1.34 11.69
C VAL A 165 -11.57 1.16 10.19
N LEU A 166 -12.57 0.74 9.41
CA LEU A 166 -12.44 0.64 7.95
C LEU A 166 -12.21 2.01 7.32
N SER A 167 -12.86 3.05 7.84
CA SER A 167 -12.72 4.41 7.36
C SER A 167 -11.32 4.97 7.63
N GLU A 168 -10.83 4.80 8.86
CA GLU A 168 -9.47 5.19 9.24
C GLU A 168 -8.43 4.43 8.39
N LEU A 169 -8.61 3.12 8.17
CA LEU A 169 -7.71 2.31 7.35
C LEU A 169 -7.71 2.69 5.87
N PHE A 170 -8.88 2.92 5.27
CA PHE A 170 -9.01 2.95 3.81
C PHE A 170 -9.50 4.27 3.23
N GLY A 171 -9.70 5.30 4.08
CA GLY A 171 -10.20 6.60 3.64
C GLY A 171 -11.64 6.53 3.14
N LEU A 172 -12.49 5.74 3.82
CA LEU A 172 -13.93 5.71 3.51
C LEU A 172 -14.60 7.02 3.99
N ASP A 173 -15.85 7.23 3.58
CA ASP A 173 -16.53 8.50 3.85
C ASP A 173 -17.08 8.53 5.30
N GLU A 174 -16.33 9.14 6.22
CA GLU A 174 -16.78 9.25 7.62
C GLU A 174 -18.09 10.02 7.78
N THR A 175 -18.45 10.90 6.83
CA THR A 175 -19.66 11.72 6.94
C THR A 175 -20.94 10.90 6.88
N ILE A 176 -20.87 9.68 6.34
CA ILE A 176 -22.01 8.76 6.25
C ILE A 176 -22.12 7.80 7.44
N GLU A 177 -21.24 7.87 8.44
CA GLU A 177 -21.24 6.94 9.60
C GLU A 177 -22.59 6.90 10.33
N GLY A 178 -23.26 8.07 10.43
CA GLY A 178 -24.58 8.20 11.06
C GLY A 178 -25.74 7.64 10.23
N ASN A 179 -25.54 7.37 8.94
CA ASN A 179 -26.55 6.82 8.04
C ASN A 179 -26.30 5.32 7.81
N VAL A 180 -27.04 4.48 8.54
CA VAL A 180 -26.90 3.02 8.49
C VAL A 180 -26.99 2.47 7.06
N VAL A 181 -27.92 2.93 6.24
CA VAL A 181 -28.10 2.39 4.88
C VAL A 181 -26.89 2.72 4.00
N LEU A 182 -26.41 3.96 4.02
CA LEU A 182 -25.26 4.35 3.21
C LEU A 182 -23.99 3.66 3.69
N ARG A 183 -23.80 3.58 5.02
CA ARG A 183 -22.67 2.93 5.66
C ARG A 183 -22.56 1.45 5.29
N GLU A 184 -23.64 0.68 5.44
CA GLU A 184 -23.66 -0.74 5.06
C GLU A 184 -23.48 -0.93 3.55
N THR A 185 -24.02 -0.02 2.73
CA THR A 185 -23.86 -0.06 1.27
C THR A 185 -22.39 0.13 0.88
N GLN A 186 -21.72 1.17 1.40
CA GLN A 186 -20.32 1.42 1.09
C GLN A 186 -19.41 0.33 1.65
N LYS A 187 -19.69 -0.16 2.88
CA LYS A 187 -18.96 -1.30 3.47
C LYS A 187 -19.07 -2.53 2.57
N TYR A 188 -20.27 -2.86 2.08
CA TYR A 188 -20.48 -4.01 1.19
C TYR A 188 -19.74 -3.87 -0.15
N GLU A 189 -19.82 -2.69 -0.77
CA GLU A 189 -19.11 -2.41 -2.02
C GLU A 189 -17.60 -2.53 -1.84
N PHE A 190 -17.07 -1.90 -0.79
CA PHE A 190 -15.66 -1.96 -0.44
C PHE A 190 -15.18 -3.39 -0.23
N LEU A 191 -15.84 -4.18 0.62
CA LEU A 191 -15.44 -5.57 0.90
C LEU A 191 -15.50 -6.46 -0.34
N THR A 192 -16.41 -6.16 -1.29
CA THR A 192 -16.47 -6.86 -2.58
C THR A 192 -15.21 -6.59 -3.43
N GLN A 193 -14.64 -5.38 -3.35
CA GLN A 193 -13.38 -5.04 -4.02
C GLN A 193 -12.18 -5.69 -3.32
N VAL A 194 -12.14 -5.67 -1.97
CA VAL A 194 -11.06 -6.27 -1.16
C VAL A 194 -10.78 -7.72 -1.57
N ALA A 195 -11.82 -8.50 -1.84
CA ALA A 195 -11.68 -9.90 -2.27
C ALA A 195 -10.87 -10.07 -3.58
N ASN A 196 -10.81 -9.04 -4.44
CA ASN A 196 -10.08 -9.09 -5.71
C ASN A 196 -8.64 -8.57 -5.60
N TRP A 197 -8.25 -8.01 -4.45
CA TRP A 197 -6.93 -7.42 -4.30
C TRP A 197 -5.82 -8.46 -4.38
N ASN A 198 -4.71 -8.08 -5.02
CA ASN A 198 -3.53 -8.92 -5.22
C ASN A 198 -3.90 -10.34 -5.68
N SER A 199 -4.91 -10.53 -6.53
CA SER A 199 -5.37 -11.86 -6.97
C SER A 199 -5.83 -12.82 -5.85
N PHE A 200 -6.26 -12.33 -4.68
CA PHE A 200 -6.70 -13.14 -3.54
C PHE A 200 -7.78 -14.16 -3.93
N LYS A 201 -8.87 -13.69 -4.55
CA LYS A 201 -9.94 -14.56 -5.06
C LYS A 201 -9.48 -15.59 -6.10
N LEU A 202 -8.43 -15.30 -6.87
CA LEU A 202 -7.86 -16.25 -7.83
C LEU A 202 -7.01 -17.33 -7.14
N ARG A 203 -6.28 -16.98 -6.08
CA ARG A 203 -5.54 -17.95 -5.25
C ARG A 203 -6.47 -18.85 -4.44
N HIS A 204 -7.61 -18.32 -4.01
CA HIS A 204 -8.56 -18.99 -3.13
C HIS A 204 -9.98 -19.10 -3.70
N PRO A 205 -10.17 -19.67 -4.90
CA PRO A 205 -11.46 -19.64 -5.60
C PRO A 205 -12.58 -20.35 -4.83
N THR A 206 -12.24 -21.41 -4.10
CA THR A 206 -13.19 -22.22 -3.31
C THR A 206 -13.80 -21.46 -2.13
N LEU A 207 -13.14 -20.39 -1.65
CA LEU A 207 -13.67 -19.52 -0.59
C LEU A 207 -14.86 -18.67 -1.06
N PHE A 208 -15.01 -18.49 -2.37
CA PHE A 208 -15.99 -17.57 -2.97
C PHE A 208 -17.09 -18.27 -3.76
N GLU A 209 -17.15 -19.61 -3.74
CA GLU A 209 -18.24 -20.36 -4.33
C GLU A 209 -19.57 -20.12 -3.58
N GLN A 210 -20.67 -19.99 -4.32
CA GLN A 210 -21.97 -19.50 -3.84
C GLN A 210 -22.60 -20.27 -2.67
N TRP A 211 -22.14 -21.50 -2.39
CA TRP A 211 -22.81 -22.43 -1.48
C TRP A 211 -22.14 -22.59 -0.09
N THR A 212 -20.97 -21.98 0.14
CA THR A 212 -20.14 -22.25 1.34
C THR A 212 -19.66 -20.98 2.07
N ARG A 213 -20.12 -19.81 1.62
CA ARG A 213 -19.38 -18.54 1.71
C ARG A 213 -19.09 -18.00 3.12
N THR A 214 -19.95 -18.22 4.11
CA THR A 214 -19.78 -17.59 5.44
C THR A 214 -19.02 -18.45 6.45
N ASN A 215 -19.37 -19.74 6.59
CA ASN A 215 -18.70 -20.60 7.57
C ASN A 215 -17.33 -21.09 7.10
N TYR A 216 -17.15 -21.32 5.79
CA TYR A 216 -15.89 -21.83 5.26
C TYR A 216 -14.79 -20.77 5.27
N LEU A 217 -15.13 -19.52 4.90
CA LEU A 217 -14.20 -18.39 4.94
C LEU A 217 -13.67 -18.16 6.36
N LYS A 218 -14.57 -18.19 7.35
CA LYS A 218 -14.22 -18.03 8.77
C LYS A 218 -13.33 -19.17 9.28
N ASN A 219 -13.71 -20.43 9.00
CA ASN A 219 -12.92 -21.59 9.43
C ASN A 219 -11.52 -21.60 8.78
N TYR A 220 -11.44 -21.21 7.50
CA TYR A 220 -10.16 -21.09 6.80
C TYR A 220 -9.29 -20.01 7.44
N TYR A 221 -9.84 -18.83 7.71
CA TYR A 221 -9.15 -17.75 8.43
C TYR A 221 -8.64 -18.19 9.81
N GLU A 222 -9.45 -18.90 10.59
CA GLU A 222 -9.02 -19.42 11.90
C GLU A 222 -7.84 -20.39 11.81
N SER A 223 -7.81 -21.24 10.78
CA SER A 223 -6.67 -22.12 10.50
C SER A 223 -5.44 -21.31 10.08
N GLN A 224 -5.62 -20.32 9.20
CA GLN A 224 -4.53 -19.50 8.67
C GLN A 224 -3.88 -18.62 9.74
N ILE A 225 -4.63 -18.14 10.74
CA ILE A 225 -4.08 -17.39 11.87
C ILE A 225 -3.10 -18.23 12.69
N GLY A 226 -3.43 -19.51 12.93
CA GLY A 226 -2.54 -20.43 13.66
C GLY A 226 -1.24 -20.74 12.91
N GLU A 227 -1.29 -20.78 11.58
CA GLU A 227 -0.09 -20.91 10.74
C GLU A 227 0.71 -19.60 10.69
N PHE A 228 0.03 -18.47 10.54
CA PHE A 228 0.64 -17.15 10.51
C PHE A 228 1.47 -16.88 11.77
N ALA A 229 0.99 -17.25 12.95
CA ALA A 229 1.74 -17.08 14.19
C ALA A 229 3.09 -17.83 14.17
N LYS A 230 3.11 -19.05 13.60
CA LYS A 230 4.35 -19.85 13.46
C LYS A 230 5.27 -19.26 12.42
N ASP A 231 4.73 -18.88 11.26
CA ASP A 231 5.51 -18.29 10.18
C ASP A 231 6.10 -16.95 10.59
N LEU A 232 5.35 -16.12 11.32
CA LEU A 232 5.83 -14.86 11.88
C LEU A 232 7.00 -15.09 12.84
N GLN A 233 6.91 -16.08 13.73
CA GLN A 233 8.02 -16.42 14.61
C GLN A 233 9.27 -16.84 13.81
N LEU A 234 9.13 -17.69 12.81
CA LEU A 234 10.24 -18.12 11.96
C LEU A 234 10.87 -16.95 11.18
N ILE A 235 10.04 -16.03 10.69
CA ILE A 235 10.53 -14.82 10.03
C ILE A 235 11.27 -13.91 11.01
N ILE A 236 10.75 -13.72 12.23
CA ILE A 236 11.44 -12.94 13.27
C ILE A 236 12.81 -13.55 13.59
N GLU A 237 12.88 -14.88 13.74
CA GLU A 237 14.14 -15.59 13.96
C GLU A 237 15.10 -15.40 12.78
N TYR A 238 14.62 -15.50 11.54
CA TYR A 238 15.41 -15.21 10.34
C TYR A 238 15.95 -13.76 10.34
N LEU A 239 15.10 -12.78 10.64
CA LEU A 239 15.46 -11.36 10.63
C LEU A 239 16.42 -10.98 11.77
N ASN A 240 16.36 -11.66 12.91
CA ASN A 240 17.29 -11.42 14.02
C ASN A 240 18.66 -12.05 13.75
N ASN A 241 18.72 -13.13 12.97
CA ASN A 241 19.95 -13.84 12.65
C ASN A 241 20.67 -13.28 11.41
N ASN A 242 20.00 -12.44 10.60
CA ASN A 242 20.55 -11.87 9.38
C ASN A 242 20.49 -10.34 9.40
N SER A 243 21.60 -9.70 9.04
CA SER A 243 21.74 -8.22 9.05
C SER A 243 22.09 -7.65 7.67
N ASP A 244 21.91 -8.44 6.61
CA ASP A 244 22.14 -7.99 5.24
C ASP A 244 21.02 -7.06 4.74
N GLU A 245 21.26 -6.42 3.60
CA GLU A 245 20.31 -5.48 2.98
C GLU A 245 18.97 -6.14 2.64
N GLN A 246 18.93 -7.40 2.18
CA GLN A 246 17.68 -8.08 1.84
C GLN A 246 16.85 -8.33 3.09
N SER A 247 17.49 -8.80 4.15
CA SER A 247 16.86 -8.98 5.46
C SER A 247 16.32 -7.65 6.00
N THR A 248 17.04 -6.56 5.78
CA THR A 248 16.57 -5.20 6.13
C THR A 248 15.32 -4.81 5.34
N LEU A 249 15.27 -5.07 4.03
CA LEU A 249 14.08 -4.80 3.21
C LEU A 249 12.87 -5.63 3.64
N ILE A 250 13.07 -6.91 3.95
CA ILE A 250 12.01 -7.77 4.51
C ILE A 250 11.53 -7.23 5.85
N LYS A 251 12.44 -6.79 6.73
CA LYS A 251 12.10 -6.22 8.04
C LYS A 251 11.17 -5.01 7.90
N HIS A 252 11.42 -4.13 6.93
CA HIS A 252 10.53 -2.99 6.65
C HIS A 252 9.13 -3.42 6.18
N LYS A 253 9.02 -4.45 5.31
CA LYS A 253 7.70 -5.01 4.94
C LYS A 253 6.95 -5.55 6.15
N VAL A 254 7.62 -6.37 6.95
CA VAL A 254 7.02 -6.98 8.16
C VAL A 254 6.64 -5.89 9.17
N ALA A 255 7.46 -4.86 9.35
CA ALA A 255 7.14 -3.73 10.22
C ALA A 255 5.86 -3.01 9.80
N GLY A 256 5.62 -2.86 8.48
CA GLY A 256 4.34 -2.37 7.96
C GLY A 256 3.14 -3.16 8.48
N TYR A 257 3.20 -4.49 8.40
CA TYR A 257 2.18 -5.37 9.00
C TYR A 257 2.06 -5.18 10.51
N MET A 258 3.16 -5.24 11.25
CA MET A 258 3.15 -5.17 12.70
C MET A 258 2.52 -3.86 13.20
N ILE A 259 2.94 -2.72 12.65
CA ILE A 259 2.47 -1.39 13.08
C ILE A 259 1.01 -1.17 12.68
N SER A 260 0.64 -1.41 11.42
CA SER A 260 -0.73 -1.19 10.96
C SER A 260 -1.73 -2.10 11.67
N ILE A 261 -1.36 -3.36 11.96
CA ILE A 261 -2.23 -4.30 12.68
C ILE A 261 -2.36 -3.88 14.15
N ASP A 262 -1.28 -3.53 14.85
CA ASP A 262 -1.37 -3.07 16.25
C ASP A 262 -2.16 -1.76 16.39
N LYS A 263 -2.09 -0.86 15.40
CA LYS A 263 -2.86 0.39 15.43
C LYS A 263 -4.34 0.19 15.18
N PHE A 264 -4.70 -0.51 14.11
CA PHE A 264 -6.07 -0.50 13.59
C PHE A 264 -6.82 -1.81 13.80
N LEU A 265 -6.10 -2.94 13.89
CA LEU A 265 -6.69 -4.28 13.94
C LEU A 265 -6.39 -5.00 15.26
N LYS A 266 -6.01 -4.26 16.31
CA LYS A 266 -5.63 -4.80 17.63
C LYS A 266 -6.68 -5.69 18.26
N SER A 267 -7.96 -5.40 18.03
CA SER A 267 -9.08 -6.16 18.59
C SER A 267 -9.42 -7.43 17.82
N THR A 268 -8.67 -7.76 16.77
CA THR A 268 -8.89 -8.96 15.93
C THR A 268 -7.99 -10.11 16.37
N LYS A 269 -8.28 -11.33 15.91
CA LYS A 269 -7.40 -12.48 16.15
C LYS A 269 -6.00 -12.28 15.57
N LEU A 270 -5.89 -11.57 14.44
CA LEU A 270 -4.61 -11.19 13.85
C LEU A 270 -3.86 -10.18 14.75
N GLY A 271 -4.59 -9.23 15.33
CA GLY A 271 -4.09 -8.30 16.33
C GLY A 271 -3.50 -9.01 17.54
N ASP A 272 -4.19 -10.01 18.08
CA ASP A 272 -3.70 -10.81 19.22
C ASP A 272 -2.34 -11.46 18.93
N VAL A 273 -2.16 -12.00 17.71
CA VAL A 273 -0.88 -12.59 17.30
C VAL A 273 0.22 -11.52 17.24
N VAL A 274 -0.05 -10.37 16.64
CA VAL A 274 0.93 -9.28 16.53
C VAL A 274 1.34 -8.74 17.91
N VAL A 275 0.35 -8.49 18.79
CA VAL A 275 0.61 -8.00 20.15
C VAL A 275 1.40 -9.00 20.99
N SER A 276 1.25 -10.30 20.73
CA SER A 276 2.03 -11.34 21.42
C SER A 276 3.54 -11.26 21.14
N GLN A 277 3.95 -10.62 20.03
CA GLN A 277 5.35 -10.44 19.64
C GLN A 277 5.93 -9.11 20.15
N GLY A 278 5.63 -8.75 21.41
CA GLY A 278 5.84 -7.40 21.95
C GLY A 278 7.26 -6.81 21.78
N GLU A 279 8.31 -7.63 21.94
CA GLU A 279 9.70 -7.18 21.73
C GLU A 279 9.95 -6.79 20.27
N PHE A 280 9.57 -7.65 19.33
CA PHE A 280 9.75 -7.38 17.90
C PHE A 280 8.85 -6.24 17.43
N LEU A 281 7.63 -6.14 17.95
CA LEU A 281 6.73 -5.01 17.69
C LEU A 281 7.37 -3.68 18.09
N HIS A 282 8.04 -3.62 19.24
CA HIS A 282 8.77 -2.42 19.65
C HIS A 282 9.89 -2.07 18.66
N GLN A 283 10.68 -3.07 18.23
CA GLN A 283 11.70 -2.88 17.19
C GLN A 283 11.12 -2.40 15.85
N CYS A 284 9.88 -2.77 15.52
CA CYS A 284 9.22 -2.26 14.32
C CYS A 284 8.91 -0.76 14.45
N TYR A 285 8.41 -0.32 15.61
CA TYR A 285 8.17 1.12 15.86
C TYR A 285 9.46 1.94 15.85
N ASP A 286 10.59 1.37 16.25
CA ASP A 286 11.90 2.04 16.17
C ASP A 286 12.31 2.38 14.72
N LEU A 287 11.75 1.69 13.71
CA LEU A 287 12.00 2.00 12.29
C LEU A 287 11.26 3.26 11.82
N LEU A 288 10.39 3.85 12.64
CA LEU A 288 9.76 5.13 12.34
C LEU A 288 10.67 6.33 12.64
N VAL A 289 11.75 6.14 13.42
CA VAL A 289 12.66 7.20 13.90
C VAL A 289 13.78 7.48 12.89
#